data_AF-A0A518K101-F1
#
_entry.id   AF-A0A518K101-F1
#
_cell.length_a   1.000
_cell.length_b   1.000
_cell.length_c   1.000
_cell.angle_alpha   90.00
_cell.angle_beta   90.00
_cell.angle_gamma   90.00
#
_symmetry.space_group_name_H-M   'P 1'
#
loop_
_entity.id
_entity.type
_entity.pdbx_description
1 polymer ?
#
loop_
_entity_poly.entity_id
_entity_poly.type
_entity_poly.pdbx_seq_one_letter_code
_entity_poly.pdbx_strand_id
1 'polypeptide(L)'
;MNLRPSRYERCKLSILRSRPQTLRRGAYVVECAVILPILLMLILGSIEFVRISNIRHAIDSASYEACRKVIVPGATTSEAKAKANEILNRYGLSVAKIQVTPAEILETTPEVTVLITAKAAENAWYLTKYTGGSELSAETALLTERAATIVASAIATPPPPEPEPTPEPEPNPDPTPTPTSDPEPEPEPEPTPEPTPAPTPTPAPTPTPTPAPRPTPML
;
A
#
# COMPACT_ATOMS: atom_id res chain seq x y z
N MET A 1 32.50 -98.56 -13.29
CA MET A 1 31.11 -98.16 -13.60
C MET A 1 30.87 -96.76 -13.05
N ASN A 2 30.91 -95.75 -13.92
CA ASN A 2 30.73 -94.34 -13.58
C ASN A 2 29.24 -94.00 -13.46
N LEU A 3 28.75 -93.78 -12.24
CA LEU A 3 27.41 -93.24 -12.01
C LEU A 3 27.50 -91.71 -12.06
N ARG A 4 26.93 -91.13 -13.12
CA ARG A 4 26.85 -89.67 -13.33
C ARG A 4 25.88 -89.05 -12.32
N PRO A 5 26.22 -87.90 -11.70
CA PRO A 5 25.30 -87.24 -10.78
C PRO A 5 24.08 -86.63 -11.51
N SER A 6 22.95 -86.74 -10.84
CA SER A 6 21.60 -86.32 -11.24
C SER A 6 21.52 -84.85 -11.65
N ARG A 7 20.70 -84.55 -12.67
CA ARG A 7 20.53 -83.21 -13.25
C ARG A 7 19.80 -82.20 -12.34
N TYR A 8 19.34 -82.59 -11.16
CA TYR A 8 18.55 -81.71 -10.28
C TYR A 8 19.36 -80.79 -9.35
N GLU A 9 20.66 -81.05 -9.13
CA GLU A 9 21.47 -80.20 -8.25
C GLU A 9 22.18 -79.04 -8.95
N ARG A 10 22.12 -78.94 -10.28
CA ARG A 10 22.84 -77.91 -11.04
C ARG A 10 22.04 -76.65 -11.38
N CYS A 11 20.77 -76.58 -11.00
CA CYS A 11 19.90 -75.44 -11.29
C CYS A 11 19.44 -74.71 -10.02
N LYS A 12 20.30 -74.64 -9.00
CA LYS A 12 20.10 -73.77 -7.82
C LYS A 12 21.28 -72.84 -7.55
N LEU A 13 22.24 -72.76 -8.47
CA LEU A 13 23.48 -72.00 -8.28
C LEU A 13 23.83 -71.16 -9.51
N SER A 14 22.89 -70.40 -10.04
CA SER A 14 23.22 -69.37 -11.02
C SER A 14 22.18 -68.27 -10.96
N ILE A 15 22.67 -67.06 -10.65
CA ILE A 15 21.97 -65.77 -10.69
C ILE A 15 21.30 -65.36 -9.36
N LEU A 16 22.03 -65.43 -8.24
CA LEU A 16 22.02 -64.30 -7.30
C LEU A 16 23.13 -63.35 -7.74
N ARG A 17 22.88 -62.64 -8.85
CA ARG A 17 23.72 -61.53 -9.27
C ARG A 17 23.42 -60.36 -8.32
N SER A 18 24.04 -60.38 -7.14
CA SER A 18 24.08 -59.22 -6.26
C SER A 18 24.75 -58.10 -7.03
N ARG A 19 23.93 -57.20 -7.60
CA ARG A 19 24.41 -55.95 -8.21
C ARG A 19 25.23 -55.23 -7.14
N PRO A 20 26.49 -54.85 -7.40
CA PRO A 20 27.28 -54.12 -6.42
C PRO A 20 26.56 -52.80 -6.11
N GLN A 21 26.13 -52.63 -4.86
CA GLN A 21 25.41 -51.44 -4.41
C GLN A 21 26.29 -50.18 -4.41
N THR A 22 27.58 -50.31 -4.73
CA THR A 22 28.54 -49.20 -4.82
C THR A 22 28.24 -48.23 -5.96
N LEU A 23 27.51 -48.65 -7.00
CA LEU A 23 27.11 -47.77 -8.13
C LEU A 23 25.95 -46.80 -7.79
N ARG A 24 25.15 -47.08 -6.75
CA ARG A 24 24.03 -46.19 -6.37
C ARG A 24 24.49 -44.94 -5.61
N ARG A 25 25.55 -45.07 -4.81
CA ARG A 25 26.14 -43.94 -4.07
C ARG A 25 26.66 -42.86 -5.01
N GLY A 26 27.23 -43.24 -6.16
CA GLY A 26 27.65 -42.29 -7.19
C GLY A 26 26.48 -41.50 -7.78
N ALA A 27 25.35 -42.17 -8.09
CA ALA A 27 24.16 -41.53 -8.63
C ALA A 27 23.59 -40.45 -7.70
N TYR A 28 23.49 -40.72 -6.39
CA TYR A 28 23.01 -39.73 -5.42
C TYR A 28 23.92 -38.50 -5.30
N VAL A 29 25.23 -38.67 -5.46
CA VAL A 29 26.17 -37.55 -5.43
C VAL A 29 25.96 -36.64 -6.65
N VAL A 30 25.71 -37.19 -7.84
CA VAL A 30 25.44 -36.37 -9.05
C VAL A 30 24.09 -35.67 -8.97
N GLU A 31 23.05 -36.35 -8.47
CA GLU A 31 21.74 -35.73 -8.21
C GLU A 31 21.87 -34.57 -7.21
N CYS A 32 22.58 -34.78 -6.10
CA CYS A 32 22.85 -33.74 -5.11
C CYS A 32 23.67 -32.58 -5.68
N ALA A 33 24.69 -32.85 -6.50
CA ALA A 33 25.54 -31.82 -7.09
C ALA A 33 24.79 -30.88 -8.05
N VAL A 34 23.71 -31.35 -8.69
CA VAL A 34 22.87 -30.52 -9.57
C VAL A 34 21.79 -29.78 -8.76
N ILE A 35 21.20 -30.43 -7.75
CA ILE A 35 20.11 -29.84 -6.95
C ILE A 35 20.62 -28.80 -5.96
N LEU A 36 21.75 -29.05 -5.29
CA LEU A 36 22.31 -28.18 -4.26
C LEU A 36 22.52 -26.73 -4.73
N PRO A 37 23.16 -26.43 -5.89
CA PRO A 37 23.34 -25.05 -6.32
C PRO A 37 22.02 -24.34 -6.64
N ILE A 38 21.03 -25.04 -7.20
CA ILE A 38 19.70 -24.48 -7.47
C ILE A 38 18.97 -24.20 -6.16
N LEU A 39 19.01 -25.14 -5.22
CA LEU A 39 18.41 -25.00 -3.90
C LEU A 39 19.05 -23.83 -3.13
N LEU A 40 20.38 -23.72 -3.14
CA LEU A 40 21.10 -22.61 -2.51
C LEU A 40 20.75 -21.28 -3.16
N MET A 41 20.65 -21.22 -4.50
CA MET A 41 20.22 -20.01 -5.19
C MET A 41 18.81 -19.58 -4.79
N LEU A 42 17.87 -20.53 -4.66
CA LEU A 42 16.50 -20.24 -4.22
C LEU A 42 16.44 -19.77 -2.76
N ILE A 43 17.17 -20.42 -1.86
CA ILE A 43 17.22 -20.03 -0.44
C ILE A 43 17.83 -18.63 -0.31
N LEU A 44 19.01 -18.39 -0.89
CA LEU A 44 19.66 -17.07 -0.83
C LEU A 44 18.81 -16.00 -1.52
N GLY A 45 18.18 -16.32 -2.65
CA GLY A 45 17.25 -15.41 -3.33
C GLY A 45 16.04 -15.05 -2.46
N SER A 46 15.46 -16.03 -1.75
CA SER A 46 14.33 -15.79 -0.85
C SER A 46 14.71 -14.92 0.35
N ILE A 47 15.89 -15.13 0.95
CA ILE A 47 16.38 -14.33 2.07
C ILE A 47 16.58 -12.88 1.63
N GLU A 48 17.18 -12.67 0.46
CA GLU A 48 17.41 -11.32 -0.06
C GLU A 48 16.09 -10.62 -0.42
N PHE A 49 15.13 -11.36 -0.98
CA PHE A 49 13.79 -10.82 -1.26
C PHE A 49 13.09 -10.35 0.02
N VAL A 50 13.12 -11.17 1.07
CA VAL A 50 12.56 -10.78 2.38
C VAL A 50 13.28 -9.57 2.94
N ARG A 51 14.62 -9.50 2.81
CA ARG A 51 15.42 -8.35 3.24
C ARG A 51 14.99 -7.07 2.52
N ILE A 52 14.85 -7.10 1.19
CA ILE A 52 14.42 -5.94 0.39
C ILE A 52 13.00 -5.49 0.78
N SER A 53 12.09 -6.44 1.01
CA SER A 53 10.73 -6.13 1.48
C SER A 53 10.77 -5.44 2.85
N ASN A 54 11.58 -5.95 3.78
CA ASN A 54 11.75 -5.37 5.10
C ASN A 54 12.35 -3.95 5.03
N ILE A 55 13.29 -3.69 4.12
CA ILE A 55 13.84 -2.34 3.90
C ILE A 55 12.74 -1.37 3.49
N ARG A 56 11.87 -1.73 2.54
CA ARG A 56 10.75 -0.88 2.10
C ARG A 56 9.83 -0.52 3.26
N HIS A 57 9.37 -1.51 4.02
CA HIS A 57 8.52 -1.26 5.18
C HIS A 57 9.18 -0.37 6.25
N ALA A 58 10.49 -0.54 6.46
CA ALA A 58 11.24 0.27 7.41
C ALA A 58 11.36 1.73 6.96
N ILE A 59 11.65 2.00 5.68
CA ILE A 59 11.74 3.38 5.17
C ILE A 59 10.36 4.06 5.13
N ASP A 60 9.29 3.33 4.78
CA ASP A 60 7.91 3.87 4.79
C ASP A 60 7.46 4.24 6.20
N SER A 61 7.73 3.36 7.18
CA SER A 61 7.40 3.63 8.58
C SER A 61 8.24 4.79 9.13
N ALA A 62 9.52 4.88 8.74
CA ALA A 62 10.40 5.96 9.16
C ALA A 62 10.00 7.32 8.57
N SER A 63 9.61 7.38 7.29
CA SER A 63 9.17 8.63 6.65
C SER A 63 7.89 9.14 7.29
N TYR A 64 6.94 8.24 7.54
CA TYR A 64 5.68 8.58 8.20
C TYR A 64 5.87 9.10 9.63
N GLU A 65 6.61 8.38 10.47
CA GLU A 65 6.86 8.80 11.86
C GLU A 65 7.72 10.07 11.94
N ALA A 66 8.65 10.28 11.01
CA ALA A 66 9.42 11.51 10.91
C ALA A 66 8.53 12.70 10.53
N CYS A 67 7.67 12.57 9.51
CA CYS A 67 6.70 13.61 9.16
C CYS A 67 5.78 13.92 10.35
N ARG A 68 5.20 12.89 10.96
CA ARG A 68 4.28 13.03 12.09
C ARG A 68 4.92 13.73 13.29
N LYS A 69 6.23 13.57 13.51
CA LYS A 69 6.94 14.26 14.59
C LYS A 69 7.01 15.77 14.39
N VAL A 70 6.98 16.25 13.14
CA VAL A 70 7.29 17.64 12.78
C VAL A 70 6.11 18.46 12.25
N ILE A 71 4.92 17.88 12.17
CA ILE A 71 3.68 18.62 11.87
C ILE A 71 3.22 19.57 12.98
N VAL A 72 3.84 19.45 14.16
CA VAL A 72 3.54 20.23 15.37
C VAL A 72 4.26 21.59 15.33
N PRO A 73 3.66 22.67 15.86
CA PRO A 73 4.32 23.98 15.97
C PRO A 73 5.68 23.94 16.67
N GLY A 74 6.62 24.76 16.21
CA GLY A 74 7.99 24.82 16.73
C GLY A 74 8.92 23.64 16.39
N ALA A 75 8.44 22.59 15.71
CA ALA A 75 9.30 21.47 15.31
C ALA A 75 10.28 21.86 14.19
N THR A 76 11.43 21.20 14.12
CA THR A 76 12.49 21.51 13.14
C THR A 76 12.79 20.36 12.20
N THR A 77 13.40 20.64 11.05
CA THR A 77 13.84 19.60 10.10
C THR A 77 14.94 18.69 10.68
N SER A 78 15.69 19.18 11.67
CA SER A 78 16.66 18.37 12.42
C SER A 78 15.96 17.27 13.23
N GLU A 79 14.81 17.57 13.86
CA GLU A 79 14.02 16.58 14.58
C GLU A 79 13.45 15.51 13.65
N ALA A 80 12.97 15.87 12.46
CA ALA A 80 12.53 14.89 11.46
C ALA A 80 13.67 13.94 11.09
N LYS A 81 14.87 14.48 10.81
CA LYS A 81 16.06 13.67 10.48
C LYS A 81 16.48 12.78 11.65
N ALA A 82 16.46 13.31 12.88
CA ALA A 82 16.78 12.54 14.07
C ALA A 82 15.79 11.38 14.28
N LYS A 83 14.49 11.64 14.10
CA LYS A 83 13.45 10.61 14.24
C LYS A 83 13.54 9.53 13.16
N ALA A 84 13.77 9.93 11.92
CA ALA A 84 14.03 9.00 10.82
C ALA A 84 15.25 8.11 11.13
N ASN A 85 16.38 8.70 11.54
CA ASN A 85 17.59 7.96 11.89
C ASN A 85 17.37 7.01 13.08
N GLU A 86 16.62 7.40 14.11
CA GLU A 86 16.28 6.54 15.25
C GLU A 86 15.61 5.24 14.79
N ILE A 87 14.64 5.34 13.88
CA ILE A 87 13.90 4.19 13.36
C ILE A 87 14.79 3.36 12.44
N LEU A 88 15.49 4.00 11.51
CA LEU A 88 16.35 3.31 10.54
C LEU A 88 17.51 2.54 11.22
N ASN A 89 18.07 3.10 12.29
CA ASN A 89 19.11 2.44 13.08
C ASN A 89 18.60 1.18 13.78
N ARG A 90 17.33 1.14 14.22
CA ARG A 90 16.73 -0.08 14.81
C ARG A 90 16.61 -1.22 13.79
N TYR A 91 16.40 -0.88 12.52
CA TYR A 91 16.37 -1.86 11.43
C TYR A 91 17.76 -2.21 10.89
N GLY A 92 18.82 -1.56 11.39
CA GLY A 92 20.20 -1.77 10.93
C GLY A 92 20.40 -1.36 9.47
N LEU A 93 19.71 -0.30 9.02
CA LEU A 93 19.73 0.14 7.63
C LEU A 93 20.68 1.31 7.41
N SER A 94 21.50 1.18 6.36
CA SER A 94 22.29 2.28 5.82
C SER A 94 21.46 3.06 4.80
N VAL A 95 21.21 4.34 5.08
CA VAL A 95 20.48 5.25 4.18
C VAL A 95 21.44 6.19 3.46
N ALA A 96 21.15 6.46 2.19
CA ALA A 96 21.92 7.35 1.35
C ALA A 96 21.53 8.81 1.53
N LYS A 97 20.23 9.10 1.74
CA LYS A 97 19.74 10.47 1.84
C LYS A 97 18.43 10.56 2.62
N ILE A 98 18.32 11.57 3.48
CA ILE A 98 17.06 11.98 4.14
C ILE A 98 16.81 13.44 3.77
N GLN A 99 15.73 13.68 3.03
CA GLN A 99 15.32 15.01 2.58
C GLN A 99 14.02 15.38 3.28
N VAL A 100 13.96 16.61 3.77
CA VAL A 100 12.78 17.20 4.38
C VAL A 100 12.46 18.46 3.61
N THR A 101 11.24 18.56 3.11
CA THR A 101 10.74 19.70 2.34
C THR A 101 9.53 20.28 3.07
N PRO A 102 9.49 21.59 3.36
CA PRO A 102 10.53 22.60 3.13
C PRO A 102 11.76 22.46 4.05
N ALA A 103 12.87 23.13 3.68
CA ALA A 103 14.15 23.06 4.42
C ALA A 103 14.05 23.63 5.85
N GLU A 104 13.14 24.58 6.06
CA GLU A 104 12.77 25.13 7.36
C GLU A 104 11.27 25.02 7.56
N ILE A 105 10.86 24.58 8.75
CA ILE A 105 9.47 24.41 9.14
C ILE A 105 9.08 25.67 9.91
N LEU A 106 8.28 26.53 9.29
CA LEU A 106 7.83 27.80 9.85
C LEU A 106 6.35 27.71 10.22
N GLU A 107 5.87 28.62 11.06
CA GLU A 107 4.45 28.76 11.42
C GLU A 107 3.51 29.07 10.24
N THR A 108 4.04 29.26 9.04
CA THR A 108 3.27 29.44 7.80
C THR A 108 3.37 28.24 6.86
N THR A 109 4.13 27.21 7.22
CA THR A 109 4.28 26.00 6.41
C THR A 109 3.00 25.15 6.51
N PRO A 110 2.24 24.94 5.42
CA PRO A 110 1.01 24.15 5.45
C PRO A 110 1.28 22.64 5.35
N GLU A 111 2.35 22.24 4.67
CA GLU A 111 2.65 20.84 4.34
C GLU A 111 4.12 20.53 4.60
N VAL A 112 4.40 19.31 5.06
CA VAL A 112 5.76 18.80 5.25
C VAL A 112 5.88 17.45 4.57
N THR A 113 6.96 17.29 3.80
CA THR A 113 7.28 16.09 3.04
C THR A 113 8.64 15.56 3.48
N VAL A 114 8.71 14.26 3.79
CA VAL A 114 9.96 13.56 4.11
C VAL A 114 10.19 12.47 3.08
N LEU A 115 11.33 12.55 2.40
CA LEU A 115 11.82 11.57 1.44
C LEU A 115 13.06 10.88 2.01
N ILE A 116 12.98 9.57 2.16
CA ILE A 116 14.08 8.72 2.64
C ILE A 116 14.52 7.83 1.49
N THR A 117 15.82 7.84 1.20
CA THR A 117 16.43 7.03 0.14
C THR A 117 17.48 6.10 0.74
N ALA A 118 17.30 4.79 0.59
CA ALA A 118 18.24 3.75 0.97
C ALA A 118 18.84 3.09 -0.28
N LYS A 119 20.16 2.86 -0.30
CA LYS A 119 20.78 2.10 -1.38
C LYS A 119 20.63 0.61 -1.11
N ALA A 120 19.98 -0.12 -2.02
CA ALA A 120 19.86 -1.57 -1.87
C ALA A 120 21.23 -2.25 -1.80
N ALA A 121 22.23 -1.70 -2.49
CA ALA A 121 23.59 -2.25 -2.50
C ALA A 121 24.31 -2.19 -1.14
N GLU A 122 24.03 -1.17 -0.33
CA GLU A 122 24.63 -1.02 1.01
C GLU A 122 23.96 -1.91 2.05
N ASN A 123 22.78 -2.45 1.72
CA ASN A 123 21.94 -3.24 2.62
C ASN A 123 21.77 -4.70 2.17
N ALA A 124 22.23 -5.07 0.98
CA ALA A 124 22.20 -6.42 0.43
C ALA A 124 23.44 -7.23 0.87
N TRP A 125 23.27 -8.52 1.16
CA TRP A 125 24.35 -9.37 1.68
C TRP A 125 25.13 -10.09 0.58
N TYR A 126 24.50 -10.43 -0.55
CA TYR A 126 25.16 -11.27 -1.56
C TYR A 126 24.74 -10.98 -3.00
N LEU A 127 23.49 -10.57 -3.24
CA LEU A 127 22.96 -10.37 -4.60
C LEU A 127 23.09 -8.93 -5.10
N THR A 128 24.06 -8.17 -4.56
CA THR A 128 24.33 -6.76 -4.89
C THR A 128 24.47 -6.51 -6.40
N LYS A 129 24.95 -7.51 -7.18
CA LYS A 129 25.06 -7.44 -8.64
C LYS A 129 23.72 -7.50 -9.38
N TYR A 130 22.69 -8.14 -8.80
CA TYR A 130 21.38 -8.31 -9.43
C TYR A 130 20.39 -7.21 -9.01
N THR A 131 20.61 -6.58 -7.86
CA THR A 131 19.84 -5.41 -7.41
C THR A 131 20.31 -4.10 -8.04
N GLY A 132 21.27 -4.13 -8.98
CA GLY A 132 21.60 -3.02 -9.89
C GLY A 132 21.91 -1.66 -9.25
N GLY A 133 22.36 -1.61 -7.99
CA GLY A 133 22.52 -0.35 -7.27
C GLY A 133 21.21 0.43 -7.07
N SER A 134 20.05 -0.23 -7.19
CA SER A 134 18.75 0.41 -7.08
C SER A 134 18.59 1.12 -5.74
N GLU A 135 18.17 2.37 -5.81
CA GLU A 135 17.78 3.15 -4.65
C GLU A 135 16.32 2.82 -4.32
N LEU A 136 16.07 2.49 -3.06
CA LEU A 136 14.74 2.31 -2.49
C LEU A 136 14.37 3.62 -1.82
N SER A 137 13.34 4.28 -2.32
CA SER A 137 12.85 5.53 -1.79
C SER A 137 11.43 5.40 -1.26
N ALA A 138 11.17 6.05 -0.13
CA ALA A 138 9.85 6.24 0.42
C ALA A 138 9.62 7.72 0.69
N GLU A 139 8.44 8.19 0.32
CA GLU A 139 8.04 9.59 0.48
C GLU A 139 6.72 9.64 1.24
N THR A 140 6.64 10.56 2.19
CA THR A 140 5.39 10.81 2.92
C THR A 140 5.20 12.31 3.05
N ALA A 141 4.02 12.78 2.67
CA ALA A 141 3.62 14.18 2.82
C ALA A 141 2.43 14.26 3.77
N LEU A 142 2.51 15.16 4.76
CA LEU A 142 1.45 15.41 5.73
C LEU A 142 1.17 16.90 5.85
N LEU A 143 -0.11 17.23 6.02
CA LEU A 143 -0.52 18.58 6.41
C LEU A 143 -0.15 18.84 7.87
N THR A 144 0.31 20.05 8.13
CA THR A 144 0.59 20.54 9.49
C THR A 144 -0.70 20.86 10.23
N GLU A 145 -0.67 20.93 11.56
CA GLU A 145 -1.86 21.25 12.38
C GLU A 145 -2.48 22.62 12.04
N ARG A 146 -1.65 23.54 11.51
CA ARG A 146 -2.01 24.90 11.08
C ARG A 146 -2.45 25.01 9.63
N ALA A 147 -2.39 23.92 8.85
CA ALA A 147 -2.67 23.95 7.41
C ALA A 147 -4.07 24.47 7.11
N ALA A 148 -5.08 24.08 7.90
CA ALA A 148 -6.45 24.51 7.72
C ALA A 148 -6.60 26.04 7.83
N THR A 149 -5.93 26.66 8.81
CA THR A 149 -5.98 28.12 9.01
C THR A 149 -5.24 28.88 7.91
N ILE A 150 -4.10 28.36 7.45
CA ILE A 150 -3.32 28.97 6.36
C ILE A 150 -4.10 28.90 5.05
N VAL A 151 -4.66 27.73 4.73
CA VAL A 151 -5.44 27.53 3.50
C VAL A 151 -6.73 28.36 3.54
N ALA A 152 -7.41 28.43 4.68
CA ALA A 152 -8.60 29.28 4.83
C ALA A 152 -8.27 30.77 4.65
N SER A 153 -7.12 31.24 5.15
CA SER A 153 -6.66 32.62 4.95
C SER A 153 -6.25 32.93 3.51
N ALA A 154 -5.98 31.91 2.68
CA ALA A 154 -5.61 32.07 1.27
C ALA A 154 -6.81 32.04 0.31
N ILE A 155 -8.02 31.73 0.80
CA ILE A 155 -9.24 31.85 0.00
C ILE A 155 -9.48 33.34 -0.20
N ALA A 156 -9.29 33.80 -1.43
CA ALA A 156 -9.65 35.16 -1.82
C ALA A 156 -11.12 35.40 -1.42
N THR A 157 -11.39 36.52 -0.74
CA THR A 157 -12.76 36.98 -0.55
C THR A 157 -13.48 36.93 -1.90
N PRO A 158 -14.70 36.38 -1.96
CA PRO A 158 -15.44 36.35 -3.21
C PRO A 158 -15.43 37.78 -3.80
N PRO A 159 -15.22 37.92 -5.13
CA PRO A 159 -15.28 39.24 -5.74
C PRO A 159 -16.59 39.89 -5.29
N PRO A 160 -16.58 41.20 -4.97
CA PRO A 160 -17.81 41.90 -4.63
C PRO A 160 -18.85 41.60 -5.72
N PRO A 161 -20.14 41.40 -5.36
CA PRO A 161 -21.17 41.13 -6.35
C PRO A 161 -21.08 42.19 -7.44
N GLU A 162 -21.06 41.74 -8.69
CA GLU A 162 -21.07 42.63 -9.86
C GLU A 162 -22.25 43.60 -9.68
N PRO A 163 -22.06 44.92 -9.89
CA PRO A 163 -23.16 45.86 -9.74
C PRO A 163 -24.33 45.36 -10.58
N GLU A 164 -25.52 45.27 -9.98
CA GLU A 164 -26.72 44.88 -10.71
C GLU A 164 -26.80 45.67 -12.01
N PRO A 165 -27.12 45.03 -13.14
CA PRO A 165 -27.23 45.73 -14.41
C PRO A 165 -28.19 46.90 -14.21
N THR A 166 -27.68 48.12 -14.44
CA THR A 166 -28.50 49.33 -14.47
C THR A 166 -29.74 49.01 -15.32
N PRO A 167 -30.96 49.17 -14.81
CA PRO A 167 -32.16 48.83 -15.58
C PRO A 167 -32.07 49.51 -16.94
N GLU A 168 -32.15 48.71 -17.99
CA GLU A 168 -32.18 49.18 -19.37
C GLU A 168 -33.34 50.18 -19.47
N PRO A 169 -33.15 51.37 -20.09
CA PRO A 169 -34.21 52.35 -20.20
C PRO A 169 -35.44 51.69 -20.81
N GLU A 170 -36.59 51.79 -20.11
CA GLU A 170 -37.84 51.22 -20.58
C GLU A 170 -38.09 51.61 -22.04
N PRO A 171 -38.39 50.65 -22.92
CA PRO A 171 -38.75 50.96 -24.29
C PRO A 171 -39.94 51.92 -24.29
N ASN A 172 -39.81 53.01 -25.06
CA ASN A 172 -40.85 54.01 -25.27
C ASN A 172 -42.16 53.29 -25.65
N PRO A 173 -43.28 53.53 -24.95
CA PRO A 173 -44.51 52.76 -25.15
C PRO A 173 -44.96 52.79 -26.62
N ASP A 174 -45.06 51.61 -27.21
CA ASP A 174 -45.65 51.38 -28.53
C ASP A 174 -47.13 51.84 -28.49
N PRO A 175 -47.66 52.55 -29.51
CA PRO A 175 -49.05 52.98 -29.56
C PRO A 175 -50.03 51.86 -29.21
N THR A 176 -50.84 52.14 -28.19
CA THR A 176 -51.94 51.33 -27.67
C THR A 176 -52.71 50.61 -28.78
N PRO A 177 -52.67 49.27 -28.88
CA PRO A 177 -53.59 48.54 -29.73
C PRO A 177 -55.02 48.67 -29.19
N THR A 178 -55.96 48.98 -30.07
CA THR A 178 -57.40 49.07 -29.79
C THR A 178 -57.92 47.78 -29.15
N PRO A 179 -58.83 47.86 -28.15
CA PRO A 179 -59.25 46.69 -27.38
C PRO A 179 -59.93 45.67 -28.30
N THR A 180 -59.30 44.50 -28.40
CA THR A 180 -59.97 43.30 -28.91
C THR A 180 -60.65 42.62 -27.74
N SER A 181 -61.86 42.16 -27.97
CA SER A 181 -62.83 41.62 -27.03
C SER A 181 -62.25 40.57 -26.06
N ASP A 182 -62.65 40.72 -24.81
CA ASP A 182 -62.42 39.88 -23.64
C ASP A 182 -62.75 38.39 -23.89
N PRO A 183 -61.78 37.47 -23.80
CA PRO A 183 -62.07 36.04 -23.72
C PRO A 183 -62.38 35.62 -22.27
N GLU A 184 -63.51 34.91 -22.15
CA GLU A 184 -64.12 34.30 -20.97
C GLU A 184 -63.11 33.54 -20.08
N PRO A 185 -63.16 33.68 -18.74
CA PRO A 185 -62.17 33.09 -17.85
C PRO A 185 -62.23 31.55 -17.83
N GLU A 186 -61.09 30.90 -18.11
CA GLU A 186 -60.90 29.46 -17.92
C GLU A 186 -60.91 29.10 -16.42
N PRO A 187 -61.45 27.92 -16.06
CA PRO A 187 -61.61 27.50 -14.66
C PRO A 187 -60.28 27.18 -13.97
N GLU A 188 -60.21 27.50 -12.67
CA GLU A 188 -59.07 27.25 -11.78
C GLU A 188 -58.64 25.76 -11.78
N PRO A 189 -57.34 25.46 -11.93
CA PRO A 189 -56.83 24.10 -11.82
C PRO A 189 -56.86 23.59 -10.36
N GLU A 190 -57.28 22.35 -10.18
CA GLU A 190 -57.33 21.67 -8.88
C GLU A 190 -55.92 21.51 -8.24
N PRO A 191 -55.81 21.57 -6.90
CA PRO A 191 -54.54 21.45 -6.21
C PRO A 191 -53.94 20.06 -6.38
N THR A 192 -52.65 20.04 -6.73
CA THR A 192 -51.86 18.81 -6.90
C THR A 192 -51.61 18.15 -5.52
N PRO A 193 -51.77 16.82 -5.37
CA PRO A 193 -51.57 16.15 -4.09
C PRO A 193 -50.10 16.15 -3.64
N GLU A 194 -49.88 16.32 -2.34
CA GLU A 194 -48.56 16.31 -1.71
C GLU A 194 -47.81 14.98 -1.90
N PRO A 195 -46.48 15.01 -2.08
CA PRO A 195 -45.69 13.80 -2.25
C PRO A 195 -45.60 12.97 -0.96
N THR A 196 -45.86 11.68 -1.10
CA THR A 196 -45.74 10.67 -0.04
C THR A 196 -44.30 10.58 0.49
N PRO A 197 -44.07 10.58 1.82
CA PRO A 197 -42.73 10.47 2.40
C PRO A 197 -42.08 9.11 2.08
N ALA A 198 -40.77 9.16 1.82
CA ALA A 198 -39.95 8.00 1.50
C ALA A 198 -39.84 7.00 2.67
N PRO A 199 -39.71 5.69 2.39
CA PRO A 199 -39.64 4.67 3.44
C PRO A 199 -38.36 4.79 4.27
N THR A 200 -38.51 4.60 5.58
CA THR A 200 -37.42 4.59 6.57
C THR A 200 -36.51 3.37 6.36
N PRO A 201 -35.17 3.52 6.39
CA PRO A 201 -34.26 2.39 6.20
C PRO A 201 -34.36 1.37 7.34
N THR A 202 -34.37 0.10 6.97
CA THR A 202 -34.38 -1.06 7.90
C THR A 202 -33.07 -1.14 8.69
N PRO A 203 -33.10 -1.34 10.02
CA PRO A 203 -31.89 -1.47 10.83
C PRO A 203 -31.09 -2.74 10.49
N ALA A 204 -29.76 -2.61 10.56
CA ALA A 204 -28.82 -3.70 10.29
C ALA A 204 -28.93 -4.85 11.32
N PRO A 205 -28.63 -6.10 10.92
CA PRO A 205 -28.70 -7.25 11.81
C PRO A 205 -27.66 -7.18 12.94
N THR A 206 -28.07 -7.60 14.13
CA THR A 206 -27.23 -7.69 15.34
C THR A 206 -26.16 -8.78 15.17
N PRO A 207 -24.89 -8.53 15.54
CA PRO A 207 -23.84 -9.54 15.42
C PRO A 207 -24.07 -10.74 16.35
N THR A 208 -23.85 -11.94 15.82
CA THR A 208 -23.92 -13.23 16.53
C THR A 208 -22.79 -13.33 17.58
N PRO A 209 -23.07 -13.74 18.82
CA PRO A 209 -22.05 -13.86 19.86
C PRO A 209 -21.01 -14.95 19.53
N THR A 210 -19.74 -14.64 19.80
CA THR A 210 -18.60 -15.55 19.66
C THR A 210 -18.68 -16.70 20.68
N PRO A 211 -18.48 -17.98 20.28
CA PRO A 211 -18.51 -19.10 21.19
C PRO A 211 -17.33 -19.08 22.19
N ALA A 212 -17.60 -19.52 23.42
CA ALA A 212 -16.63 -19.58 24.51
C ALA A 212 -15.51 -20.61 24.24
N PRO A 213 -14.28 -20.37 24.76
CA PRO A 213 -13.16 -21.28 24.59
C PRO A 213 -13.37 -22.62 25.33
N ARG A 214 -12.93 -23.70 24.69
CA ARG A 214 -12.99 -25.08 25.20
C ARG A 214 -11.94 -25.29 26.32
N PRO A 215 -12.29 -25.91 27.46
CA PRO A 215 -11.33 -26.15 28.54
C PRO A 215 -10.25 -27.17 28.13
N THR A 216 -9.02 -26.88 28.52
CA THR A 216 -7.82 -27.70 28.30
C THR A 216 -7.82 -28.90 29.26
N PRO A 217 -7.59 -30.14 28.79
CA PRO A 217 -7.44 -31.28 29.70
C PRO A 217 -6.08 -31.21 30.40
N MET A 218 -6.12 -31.34 31.72
CA MET A 218 -4.92 -31.50 32.56
C MET A 218 -4.45 -32.95 32.45
N LEU A 219 -3.16 -33.15 32.17
CA LEU A 219 -2.43 -34.41 32.37
C LEU A 219 -1.55 -34.28 33.61
#